data_AF-H5SC69-F1
#
_entry.id   AF-H5SC69-F1
#
_cell.length_a   1.000
_cell.length_b   1.000
_cell.length_c   1.000
_cell.angle_alpha   90.00
_cell.angle_beta   90.00
_cell.angle_gamma   90.00
#
_symmetry.space_group_name_H-M   'P 1'
#
loop_
_entity.id
_entity.type
_entity.pdbx_description
1 polymer ?
#
loop_
_entity_poly.entity_id
_entity_poly.type
_entity_poly.pdbx_seq_one_letter_code
_entity_poly.pdbx_strand_id
1 'polypeptide(L)'
;MKFRAQQELLRRKLWREAVESLNGSDFARVEALFRQAAQIEFYLEEVEQLCAEKRALLEKDPELRARLQKLFIKFYRMKFSLDKYRPIPPKLILAWETQGIERLKELLP
;
A
#
# COMPACT_ATOMS: atom_id res chain seq x y z
N MET A 1 -10.63 22.05 6.12
CA MET A 1 -9.73 21.18 6.92
C MET A 1 -10.37 19.88 7.40
N LYS A 2 -11.64 19.88 7.89
CA LYS A 2 -12.27 18.68 8.48
C LYS A 2 -12.33 17.46 7.56
N PHE A 3 -12.65 17.64 6.26
CA PHE A 3 -12.81 16.53 5.32
C PHE A 3 -11.51 15.74 5.06
N ARG A 4 -10.38 16.42 4.81
CA ARG A 4 -9.09 15.73 4.57
C ARG A 4 -8.61 14.97 5.81
N ALA A 5 -8.84 15.53 7.01
CA ALA A 5 -8.53 14.84 8.25
C ALA A 5 -9.39 13.57 8.43
N GLN A 6 -10.68 13.64 8.12
CA GLN A 6 -11.58 12.48 8.17
C GLN A 6 -11.18 11.39 7.15
N GLN A 7 -10.78 11.79 5.94
CA GLN A 7 -10.28 10.87 4.91
C GLN A 7 -8.99 10.16 5.37
N GLU A 8 -8.05 10.89 5.97
CA GLU A 8 -6.83 10.29 6.50
C GLU A 8 -7.11 9.34 7.68
N LEU A 9 -8.05 9.68 8.57
CA LEU A 9 -8.48 8.78 9.66
C LEU A 9 -9.13 7.49 9.11
N LEU A 10 -9.98 7.62 8.09
CA LEU A 10 -10.60 6.47 7.42
C LEU A 10 -9.54 5.60 6.75
N ARG A 11 -8.61 6.20 6.01
CA ARG A 11 -7.50 5.49 5.37
C ARG A 11 -6.66 4.70 6.38
N ARG A 12 -6.28 5.32 7.50
CA ARG A 12 -5.56 4.65 8.60
C ARG A 12 -6.34 3.48 9.17
N LYS A 13 -7.66 3.65 9.36
CA LYS A 13 -8.54 2.58 9.84
C LYS A 13 -8.56 1.40 8.87
N LEU A 14 -8.78 1.66 7.57
CA LEU A 14 -8.81 0.65 6.52
C LEU A 14 -7.47 -0.09 6.41
N TRP A 15 -6.35 0.63 6.46
CA TRP A 15 -5.01 0.05 6.43
C TRP A 15 -4.78 -0.89 7.61
N ARG A 16 -5.08 -0.43 8.83
CA ARG A 16 -4.93 -1.24 10.04
C ARG A 16 -5.79 -2.49 10.00
N GLU A 17 -7.05 -2.36 9.60
CA GLU A 17 -7.97 -3.51 9.47
C GLU A 17 -7.45 -4.53 8.44
N ALA A 18 -6.87 -4.06 7.32
CA ALA A 18 -6.24 -4.93 6.34
C ALA A 18 -5.05 -5.70 6.93
N VAL A 19 -4.15 -5.02 7.65
CA VAL A 19 -2.97 -5.61 8.30
C VAL A 19 -3.35 -6.64 9.36
N GLU A 20 -4.37 -6.33 10.19
CA GLU A 20 -4.88 -7.25 11.21
C GLU A 20 -5.52 -8.49 10.59
N SER A 21 -6.19 -8.32 9.44
CA SER A 21 -6.88 -9.39 8.73
C SER A 21 -5.96 -10.32 7.93
N LEU A 22 -4.67 -10.00 7.78
CA LEU A 22 -3.69 -10.85 7.08
C LEU A 22 -3.51 -12.24 7.68
N ASN A 23 -3.82 -12.42 8.97
CA ASN A 23 -3.76 -13.71 9.65
C ASN A 23 -5.00 -14.60 9.37
N GLY A 24 -6.03 -14.05 8.71
CA GLY A 24 -7.27 -14.73 8.40
C GLY A 24 -7.26 -15.44 7.04
N SER A 25 -8.31 -16.20 6.76
CA SER A 25 -8.46 -17.00 5.53
C SER A 25 -9.06 -16.24 4.34
N ASP A 26 -9.58 -15.02 4.53
CA ASP A 26 -10.23 -14.24 3.47
C ASP A 26 -9.30 -13.14 2.91
N PHE A 27 -8.42 -13.54 2.00
CA PHE A 27 -7.53 -12.58 1.33
C PHE A 27 -8.30 -11.59 0.43
N ALA A 28 -9.47 -11.97 -0.12
CA ALA A 28 -10.23 -11.06 -0.97
C ALA A 28 -10.72 -9.83 -0.19
N ARG A 29 -11.13 -10.04 1.06
CA ARG A 29 -11.45 -8.94 1.99
C ARG A 29 -10.22 -8.09 2.29
N VAL A 30 -9.08 -8.69 2.58
CA VAL A 30 -7.81 -7.97 2.84
C VAL A 30 -7.44 -7.07 1.65
N GLU A 31 -7.50 -7.63 0.44
CA GLU A 31 -7.25 -6.89 -0.79
C GLU A 31 -8.20 -5.71 -0.95
N ALA A 32 -9.50 -5.90 -0.68
CA ALA A 32 -10.49 -4.84 -0.76
C ALA A 32 -10.22 -3.71 0.24
N LEU A 33 -9.77 -4.02 1.46
CA LEU A 33 -9.42 -3.02 2.48
C LEU A 33 -8.19 -2.21 2.06
N PHE A 34 -7.11 -2.88 1.60
CA PHE A 34 -5.94 -2.17 1.08
C PHE A 34 -6.28 -1.30 -0.13
N ARG A 35 -7.13 -1.79 -1.03
CA ARG A 35 -7.59 -1.00 -2.19
C ARG A 35 -8.32 0.26 -1.78
N GLN A 36 -9.23 0.16 -0.82
CA GLN A 36 -9.98 1.31 -0.32
C GLN A 36 -9.06 2.34 0.36
N ALA A 37 -8.06 1.87 1.13
CA ALA A 37 -7.05 2.77 1.70
C ALA A 37 -6.24 3.48 0.60
N ALA A 38 -5.74 2.72 -0.38
CA ALA A 38 -4.91 3.25 -1.47
C ALA A 38 -5.64 4.27 -2.37
N GLN A 39 -6.97 4.19 -2.50
CA GLN A 39 -7.78 5.18 -3.22
C GLN A 39 -7.79 6.56 -2.54
N ILE A 40 -7.53 6.62 -1.24
CA ILE A 40 -7.40 7.88 -0.50
C ILE A 40 -5.96 8.38 -0.60
N GLU A 41 -5.01 7.53 -0.20
CA GLU A 41 -3.57 7.73 -0.31
C GLU A 41 -2.84 6.41 -0.05
N PHE A 42 -1.68 6.23 -0.67
CA PHE A 42 -0.81 5.09 -0.44
C PHE A 42 0.53 5.58 0.11
N TYR A 43 0.94 5.08 1.28
CA TYR A 43 2.22 5.43 1.89
C TYR A 43 3.17 4.24 1.83
N LEU A 44 4.41 4.48 1.39
CA LEU A 44 5.42 3.44 1.30
C LEU A 44 5.91 3.03 2.70
N GLU A 45 5.97 4.01 3.60
CA GLU A 45 6.32 3.89 5.00
C GLU A 45 5.40 2.91 5.74
N GLU A 46 4.12 2.85 5.36
CA GLU A 46 3.18 1.89 5.94
C GLU A 46 3.41 0.46 5.46
N VAL A 47 3.92 0.29 4.24
CA VAL A 47 4.37 -1.03 3.75
C VAL A 47 5.62 -1.45 4.50
N GLU A 48 6.56 -0.54 4.72
CA GLU A 48 7.76 -0.81 5.52
C GLU A 48 7.39 -1.25 6.94
N GLN A 49 6.47 -0.54 7.58
CA GLN A 49 5.96 -0.90 8.89
C GLN A 49 5.26 -2.26 8.89
N LEU A 50 4.39 -2.53 7.90
CA LEU A 50 3.74 -3.83 7.73
C LEU A 50 4.77 -4.96 7.61
N CYS A 51 5.83 -4.76 6.81
CA CYS A 51 6.87 -5.76 6.61
C CYS A 51 7.67 -6.02 7.90
N ALA A 52 7.90 -4.99 8.70
CA ALA A 52 8.52 -5.14 10.02
C ALA A 52 7.61 -5.88 11.01
N GLU A 53 6.34 -5.50 11.12
CA GLU A 53 5.36 -6.07 12.06
C GLU A 53 4.97 -7.51 11.72
N LYS A 54 4.85 -7.83 10.42
CA LYS A 54 4.40 -9.14 9.92
C LYS A 54 5.52 -9.99 9.32
N ARG A 55 6.78 -9.65 9.62
CA ARG A 55 7.97 -10.35 9.08
C ARG A 55 7.86 -11.87 9.15
N ALA A 56 7.56 -12.40 10.34
CA ALA A 56 7.47 -13.85 10.56
C ALA A 56 6.34 -14.52 9.74
N LEU A 57 5.26 -13.80 9.43
CA LEU A 57 4.18 -14.30 8.57
C LEU A 57 4.65 -14.32 7.11
N LEU A 58 5.24 -13.22 6.63
CA LEU A 58 5.70 -13.07 5.24
C LEU A 58 6.90 -13.97 4.90
N GLU A 59 7.70 -14.37 5.90
CA GLU A 59 8.76 -15.37 5.73
C GLU A 59 8.20 -16.80 5.62
N LYS A 60 7.12 -17.10 6.34
CA LYS A 60 6.47 -18.42 6.32
C LYS A 60 5.57 -18.64 5.10
N ASP A 61 5.02 -17.56 4.54
CA ASP A 61 4.12 -17.61 3.40
C ASP A 61 4.64 -16.77 2.22
N PRO A 62 5.49 -17.37 1.35
CA PRO A 62 6.00 -16.71 0.16
C PRO A 62 4.90 -16.36 -0.86
N GLU A 63 3.79 -17.11 -0.88
CA GLU A 63 2.68 -16.83 -1.80
C GLU A 63 1.97 -15.55 -1.40
N LEU A 64 1.66 -15.38 -0.11
CA LEU A 64 1.13 -14.14 0.43
C LEU A 64 2.06 -12.96 0.13
N ARG A 65 3.37 -13.13 0.35
CA ARG A 65 4.37 -12.09 0.06
C ARG A 65 4.33 -11.66 -1.41
N ALA A 66 4.32 -12.62 -2.34
CA ALA A 66 4.24 -12.33 -3.77
C ALA A 66 2.91 -11.66 -4.17
N ARG A 67 1.79 -12.05 -3.56
CA ARG A 67 0.48 -11.41 -3.78
C ARG A 67 0.49 -9.96 -3.31
N LEU A 68 1.01 -9.69 -2.10
CA LEU A 68 1.13 -8.34 -1.56
C LEU A 68 2.08 -7.48 -2.39
N GLN A 69 3.22 -8.01 -2.84
CA GLN A 69 4.15 -7.27 -3.70
C GLN A 69 3.45 -6.78 -4.98
N LYS A 70 2.78 -7.69 -5.70
CA LYS A 70 2.03 -7.34 -6.92
C LYS A 70 0.94 -6.31 -6.64
N LEU A 71 0.23 -6.48 -5.53
CA LEU A 71 -0.88 -5.60 -5.13
C LEU A 71 -0.38 -4.18 -4.81
N PHE A 72 0.65 -4.07 -3.98
CA PHE A 72 1.21 -2.79 -3.55
C PHE A 72 1.91 -2.05 -4.70
N ILE A 73 2.60 -2.75 -5.60
CA ILE A 73 3.12 -2.13 -6.83
C ILE A 73 1.98 -1.51 -7.63
N LYS A 74 0.88 -2.26 -7.84
CA LYS A 74 -0.29 -1.73 -8.56
C LYS A 74 -0.87 -0.48 -7.88
N PHE A 75 -1.02 -0.49 -6.57
CA PHE A 75 -1.56 0.65 -5.83
C PHE A 75 -0.61 1.86 -5.82
N TYR A 76 0.69 1.63 -5.71
CA TYR A 76 1.70 2.69 -5.78
C TYR A 76 1.67 3.39 -7.14
N ARG A 77 1.49 2.65 -8.23
CA ARG A 77 1.27 3.25 -9.57
C ARG A 77 0.01 4.10 -9.61
N MET A 78 -1.09 3.57 -9.08
CA MET A 78 -2.39 4.25 -9.10
C MET A 78 -2.41 5.54 -8.28
N LYS A 79 -1.57 5.65 -7.24
CA LYS A 79 -1.43 6.86 -6.40
C LYS A 79 -1.20 8.12 -7.23
N PHE A 80 -0.38 8.03 -8.29
CA PHE A 80 -0.05 9.18 -9.11
C PHE A 80 -1.18 9.64 -10.05
N SER A 81 -2.25 8.84 -10.19
CA SER A 81 -3.47 9.24 -10.88
C SER A 81 -4.40 10.12 -10.04
N LEU A 82 -4.12 10.29 -8.74
CA LEU A 82 -4.92 11.15 -7.86
C LEU A 82 -4.70 12.63 -8.21
N ASP A 83 -5.77 13.44 -8.11
CA ASP A 83 -5.78 14.84 -8.54
C ASP A 83 -4.66 15.70 -7.93
N LYS A 84 -4.24 15.38 -6.71
CA LYS A 84 -3.16 16.10 -6.00
C LYS A 84 -1.77 15.92 -6.63
N TYR A 85 -1.57 14.88 -7.44
CA TYR A 85 -0.32 14.63 -8.15
C TYR A 85 -0.31 15.21 -9.57
N ARG A 86 -1.45 15.67 -10.11
CA ARG A 86 -1.54 16.29 -11.43
C ARG A 86 -0.57 17.47 -11.66
N PRO A 87 -0.27 18.34 -10.67
CA PRO A 87 0.67 19.44 -10.87
C PRO A 87 2.13 19.00 -11.03
N ILE A 88 2.46 17.74 -10.74
CA ILE A 88 3.83 17.25 -10.69
C ILE A 88 4.31 16.88 -12.09
N PRO A 89 5.52 17.29 -12.51
CA PRO A 89 6.04 16.94 -13.83
C PRO A 89 6.11 15.42 -14.06
N PRO A 90 5.70 14.91 -15.24
CA PRO A 90 5.70 13.47 -15.52
C PRO A 90 7.05 12.78 -15.32
N LYS A 91 8.17 13.46 -15.64
CA LYS A 91 9.52 12.92 -15.43
C LYS A 91 9.82 12.65 -13.95
N LEU A 92 9.31 13.51 -13.07
CA LEU A 92 9.49 13.36 -11.63
C LEU A 92 8.59 12.25 -11.07
N ILE A 93 7.35 12.16 -11.55
CA ILE A 93 6.44 11.04 -11.24
C ILE A 93 7.10 9.72 -11.62
N LEU A 94 7.67 9.62 -12.82
CA LEU A 94 8.34 8.40 -13.28
C LEU A 94 9.52 8.03 -12.36
N ALA A 95 10.36 9.00 -12.00
CA ALA A 95 11.49 8.76 -11.10
C ALA A 95 11.03 8.24 -9.73
N TRP A 96 9.99 8.84 -9.14
CA TRP A 96 9.41 8.38 -7.87
C TRP A 96 8.73 7.02 -7.98
N GLU A 97 8.01 6.78 -9.07
CA GLU A 97 7.40 5.48 -9.35
C GLU A 97 8.46 4.38 -9.42
N THR A 98 9.54 4.59 -10.16
CA THR A 98 10.65 3.64 -10.28
C THR A 98 11.27 3.35 -8.92
N GLN A 99 11.66 4.39 -8.17
CA GLN A 99 12.28 4.23 -6.84
C GLN A 99 11.36 3.52 -5.85
N GLY A 100 10.08 3.89 -5.81
CA GLY A 100 9.12 3.27 -4.91
C GLY A 100 8.82 1.81 -5.28
N ILE A 101 8.75 1.47 -6.57
CA ILE A 101 8.58 0.08 -7.02
C ILE A 101 9.81 -0.76 -6.67
N GLU A 102 11.01 -0.23 -6.85
CA GLU A 102 12.25 -0.90 -6.43
C GLU A 102 12.21 -1.19 -4.93
N ARG A 103 11.85 -0.19 -4.12
CA ARG A 103 11.72 -0.36 -2.69
C ARG A 103 10.67 -1.40 -2.29
N LEU A 104 9.52 -1.43 -2.96
CA LEU A 104 8.49 -2.45 -2.72
C LEU A 104 8.98 -3.87 -3.05
N LYS A 105 9.81 -4.01 -4.09
CA LYS A 105 10.43 -5.29 -4.43
C LYS A 105 11.45 -5.74 -3.39
N GLU A 106 12.23 -4.81 -2.84
CA GLU A 106 13.18 -5.10 -1.75
C GLU A 106 12.48 -5.53 -0.46
N LEU A 107 11.36 -4.89 -0.11
CA LEU A 107 10.60 -5.18 1.11
C LEU A 107 9.88 -6.53 1.03
N LEU A 108 9.46 -6.94 -0.17
CA LEU A 108 8.66 -8.14 -0.40
C LEU A 108 9.30 -9.00 -1.51
N PRO A 109 10.52 -9.55 -1.32
CA PRO A 109 11.31 -10.19 -2.38
C PRO A 109 10.72 -11.50 -2.92
#